data_AF-A0A7J9YII7-F1
#
_entry.id   AF-A0A7J9YII7-F1
#
_cell.length_a   1.000
_cell.length_b   1.000
_cell.length_c   1.000
_cell.angle_alpha   90.00
_cell.angle_beta   90.00
_cell.angle_gamma   90.00
#
_symmetry.space_group_name_H-M   'P 1'
#
loop_
_entity.id
_entity.type
_entity.pdbx_description
1 polymer ?
#
loop_
_entity_poly.entity_id
_entity_poly.type
_entity_poly.pdbx_seq_one_letter_code
_entity_poly.pdbx_strand_id
1 'polypeptide(L)'
;MSHHDRAVVAGDVEGLLQGLDIDELNARAGYRPGRGYVHPVEAASEVLDEQLQPFLDGVQRRADLGMRPAAVELAVGILLGLYECRDDGSETLLEYCPDYAAERASDVVDDCARLGVALPTAELEDLMPDWGGLLR
;
A
#
# COMPACT_ATOMS: atom_id res chain seq x y z
N MET A 1 -17.82 8.42 4.70
CA MET A 1 -16.41 8.61 5.04
C MET A 1 -16.04 10.04 4.68
N SER A 2 -15.25 10.70 5.52
CA SER A 2 -14.82 12.09 5.39
C SER A 2 -13.32 12.20 5.11
N HIS A 3 -12.83 13.38 4.75
CA HIS A 3 -11.39 13.64 4.56
C HIS A 3 -10.55 13.31 5.82
N HIS A 4 -11.14 13.34 7.02
CA HIS A 4 -10.48 12.88 8.24
C HIS A 4 -10.25 11.36 8.24
N ASP A 5 -11.20 10.59 7.69
CA ASP A 5 -11.13 9.12 7.67
C ASP A 5 -10.01 8.64 6.74
N ARG A 6 -9.80 9.30 5.58
CA ARG A 6 -8.69 8.96 4.68
C ARG A 6 -7.31 9.31 5.29
N ALA A 7 -7.20 10.37 6.09
CA ALA A 7 -5.95 10.73 6.76
C ALA A 7 -5.58 9.71 7.85
N VAL A 8 -6.58 9.18 8.57
CA VAL A 8 -6.38 8.07 9.52
C VAL A 8 -5.88 6.82 8.79
N VAL A 9 -6.52 6.46 7.66
CA VAL A 9 -6.07 5.33 6.83
C VAL A 9 -4.63 5.53 6.34
N ALA A 10 -4.28 6.73 5.89
CA ALA A 10 -2.94 7.02 5.42
C ALA A 10 -1.89 6.79 6.51
N GLY A 11 -2.13 7.31 7.72
CA GLY A 11 -1.23 7.09 8.86
C GLY A 11 -1.18 5.63 9.33
N ASP A 12 -2.30 4.89 9.25
CA ASP A 12 -2.32 3.46 9.56
C ASP A 12 -1.48 2.66 8.55
N VAL A 13 -1.60 2.95 7.25
CA VAL A 13 -0.81 2.29 6.19
C VAL A 13 0.67 2.62 6.35
N GLU A 14 1.01 3.91 6.49
CA GLU A 14 2.40 4.35 6.68
C GLU A 14 3.02 3.69 7.91
N GLY A 15 2.36 3.82 9.06
CA GLY A 15 2.88 3.29 10.33
C GLY A 15 2.98 1.77 10.34
N LEU A 16 2.09 1.04 9.66
CA LEU A 16 2.19 -0.42 9.55
C LEU A 16 3.35 -0.84 8.66
N LEU A 17 3.59 -0.18 7.53
CA LEU A 17 4.64 -0.57 6.59
C LEU A 17 6.03 -0.15 7.10
N GLN A 18 6.17 1.07 7.60
CA GLN A 18 7.41 1.55 8.23
C GLN A 18 7.66 0.92 9.61
N GLY A 19 6.65 0.32 10.24
CA GLY A 19 6.79 -0.32 11.54
C GLY A 19 7.44 -1.71 11.50
N LEU A 20 7.60 -2.29 10.30
CA LEU A 20 8.14 -3.63 10.13
C LEU A 20 9.67 -3.64 10.18
N ASP A 21 10.22 -4.50 11.03
CA ASP A 21 11.66 -4.54 11.29
C ASP A 21 12.35 -5.82 10.79
N ILE A 22 13.68 -5.84 10.93
CA ILE A 22 14.50 -6.93 10.44
C ILE A 22 14.20 -8.29 11.11
N ASP A 23 13.60 -8.32 12.30
CA ASP A 23 13.23 -9.57 12.97
C ASP A 23 12.04 -10.23 12.27
N GLU A 24 11.06 -9.45 11.80
CA GLU A 24 10.00 -9.98 10.91
C GLU A 24 10.59 -10.60 9.65
N LEU A 25 11.57 -9.92 9.03
CA LEU A 25 12.24 -10.42 7.83
C LEU A 25 13.03 -11.71 8.11
N ASN A 26 13.81 -11.75 9.19
CA ASN A 26 14.60 -12.91 9.59
C ASN A 26 13.72 -14.11 9.93
N ALA A 27 12.52 -13.87 10.47
CA ALA A 27 11.55 -14.91 10.73
C ALA A 27 10.96 -15.51 9.45
N ARG A 28 11.14 -14.87 8.28
CA ARG A 28 10.52 -15.19 6.97
C ARG A 28 11.55 -15.71 5.95
N ALA A 29 12.68 -15.04 5.83
CA ALA A 29 13.76 -15.32 4.88
C ALA A 29 14.61 -16.54 5.27
N GLY A 30 15.45 -16.99 4.33
CA GLY A 30 16.40 -18.07 4.56
C GLY A 30 15.86 -19.46 4.26
N TYR A 31 16.60 -20.49 4.68
CA TYR A 31 16.25 -21.88 4.37
C TYR A 31 15.10 -22.39 5.24
N ARG A 32 14.07 -22.93 4.58
CA ARG A 32 12.90 -23.55 5.18
C ARG A 32 12.81 -25.02 4.82
N PRO A 33 12.77 -25.93 5.81
CA PRO A 33 12.56 -27.35 5.55
C PRO A 33 11.31 -27.57 4.70
N GLY A 34 11.45 -28.27 3.57
CA GLY A 34 10.33 -28.58 2.66
C GLY A 34 9.88 -27.47 1.70
N ARG A 35 10.33 -26.21 1.89
CA ARG A 35 10.03 -25.08 0.96
C ARG A 35 11.29 -24.60 0.22
N GLY A 36 12.49 -24.80 0.77
CA GLY A 36 13.74 -24.33 0.17
C GLY A 36 14.20 -22.99 0.73
N TYR A 37 15.09 -22.29 0.02
CA TYR A 37 15.60 -20.99 0.43
C TYR A 37 14.69 -19.87 -0.05
N VAL A 38 14.31 -18.95 0.84
CA VAL A 38 13.54 -17.73 0.54
C VAL A 38 14.49 -16.54 0.55
N HIS A 39 14.48 -15.75 -0.52
CA HIS A 39 15.35 -14.57 -0.63
C HIS A 39 14.82 -13.43 0.26
N PRO A 40 15.69 -12.61 0.90
CA PRO A 40 15.25 -11.51 1.75
C PRO A 40 14.27 -10.53 1.06
N VAL A 41 14.54 -10.17 -0.20
CA VAL A 41 13.63 -9.30 -0.99
C VAL A 41 12.24 -9.92 -1.15
N GLU A 42 12.16 -11.21 -1.46
CA GLU A 42 10.87 -11.93 -1.61
C GLU A 42 10.13 -12.00 -0.27
N ALA A 43 10.85 -12.31 0.81
CA ALA A 43 10.28 -12.34 2.15
C ALA A 43 9.79 -10.96 2.61
N ALA A 44 10.54 -9.89 2.32
CA ALA A 44 10.14 -8.53 2.64
C ALA A 44 8.86 -8.14 1.88
N SER A 45 8.80 -8.39 0.56
CA SER A 45 7.61 -8.10 -0.23
C SER A 45 6.39 -8.91 0.24
N GLU A 46 6.55 -10.20 0.58
CA GLU A 46 5.45 -11.02 1.12
C GLU A 46 4.89 -10.44 2.44
N VAL A 47 5.78 -10.00 3.35
CA VAL A 47 5.35 -9.40 4.63
C VAL A 47 4.62 -8.07 4.39
N LEU A 48 5.18 -7.20 3.54
CA LEU A 48 4.57 -5.92 3.22
C LEU A 48 3.18 -6.10 2.58
N ASP A 49 3.05 -7.07 1.66
CA ASP A 49 1.78 -7.40 1.01
C ASP A 49 0.73 -7.87 2.01
N GLU A 50 1.11 -8.76 2.94
CA GLU A 50 0.21 -9.24 3.99
C GLU A 50 -0.33 -8.11 4.87
N GLN A 51 0.50 -7.10 5.15
CA GLN A 51 0.08 -5.95 5.95
C GLN A 51 -0.82 -4.99 5.16
N LEU A 52 -0.61 -4.84 3.86
CA LEU A 52 -1.40 -3.97 3.00
C LEU A 52 -2.74 -4.59 2.59
N GLN A 53 -2.79 -5.93 2.43
CA GLN A 53 -3.95 -6.67 1.91
C GLN A 53 -5.29 -6.34 2.60
N PRO A 54 -5.39 -6.20 3.95
CA PRO A 54 -6.66 -5.87 4.61
C PRO A 54 -7.28 -4.55 4.14
N PHE A 55 -6.45 -3.57 3.74
CA PHE A 55 -6.92 -2.30 3.20
C PHE A 55 -7.46 -2.47 1.78
N LEU A 56 -6.75 -3.22 0.94
CA LEU A 56 -7.15 -3.54 -0.43
C LEU A 56 -8.47 -4.32 -0.47
N ASP A 57 -8.59 -5.35 0.37
CA ASP A 57 -9.84 -6.10 0.57
C ASP A 57 -10.98 -5.18 1.01
N GLY A 58 -10.64 -4.17 1.82
CA GLY A 58 -11.56 -3.14 2.25
C GLY A 58 -12.12 -2.29 1.11
N VAL A 59 -11.32 -1.99 0.07
CA VAL A 59 -11.74 -1.25 -1.13
C VAL A 59 -12.67 -2.12 -1.96
N GLN A 60 -12.23 -3.34 -2.28
CA GLN A 60 -13.01 -4.34 -3.03
C GLN A 60 -14.39 -4.56 -2.38
N ARG A 61 -14.42 -4.88 -1.10
CA ARG A 61 -15.66 -5.14 -0.35
C ARG A 61 -16.63 -3.95 -0.41
N ARG A 62 -16.13 -2.71 -0.29
CA ARG A 62 -16.98 -1.52 -0.37
C ARG A 62 -17.51 -1.29 -1.78
N ALA A 63 -16.69 -1.54 -2.80
CA ALA A 63 -17.11 -1.47 -4.20
C ALA A 63 -18.22 -2.48 -4.50
N ASP A 64 -18.05 -3.74 -4.07
CA ASP A 64 -19.04 -4.82 -4.24
C ASP A 64 -20.38 -4.53 -3.55
N LEU A 65 -20.34 -3.86 -2.40
CA LEU A 65 -21.54 -3.41 -1.68
C LEU A 65 -22.16 -2.13 -2.26
N GLY A 66 -21.60 -1.58 -3.35
CA GLY A 66 -22.07 -0.34 -3.97
C GLY A 66 -21.73 0.93 -3.17
N MET A 67 -20.91 0.82 -2.12
CA MET A 67 -20.50 1.91 -1.24
C MET A 67 -19.36 2.74 -1.85
N ARG A 68 -19.54 3.21 -3.08
CA ARG A 68 -18.47 3.84 -3.89
C ARG A 68 -17.78 5.02 -3.20
N PRO A 69 -18.48 5.99 -2.57
CA PRO A 69 -17.80 7.06 -1.86
C PRO A 69 -16.87 6.55 -0.75
N ALA A 70 -17.27 5.51 -0.03
CA ALA A 70 -16.44 4.91 1.01
C ALA A 70 -15.22 4.16 0.43
N ALA A 71 -15.38 3.52 -0.73
CA ALA A 71 -14.27 2.87 -1.44
C ALA A 71 -13.24 3.91 -1.92
N VAL A 72 -13.71 5.05 -2.46
CA VAL A 72 -12.84 6.16 -2.88
C VAL A 72 -12.04 6.70 -1.71
N GLU A 73 -12.68 7.03 -0.59
CA GLU A 73 -11.98 7.58 0.57
C GLU A 73 -10.93 6.60 1.13
N LEU A 74 -11.22 5.29 1.11
CA LEU A 74 -10.27 4.28 1.53
C LEU A 74 -9.08 4.17 0.57
N ALA A 75 -9.34 4.12 -0.74
CA ALA A 75 -8.30 4.06 -1.76
C ALA A 75 -7.39 5.29 -1.74
N VAL A 76 -7.97 6.49 -1.57
CA VAL A 76 -7.18 7.72 -1.41
C VAL A 76 -6.30 7.63 -0.17
N GLY A 77 -6.84 7.17 0.97
CA GLY A 77 -6.04 7.00 2.19
C GLY A 77 -4.86 6.04 1.98
N ILE A 78 -5.09 4.92 1.29
CA ILE A 78 -4.03 3.95 0.96
C ILE A 78 -2.94 4.59 0.10
N LEU A 79 -3.33 5.30 -0.97
CA LEU A 79 -2.37 5.96 -1.87
C LEU A 79 -1.52 7.00 -1.13
N LEU A 80 -2.12 7.79 -0.24
CA LEU A 80 -1.39 8.76 0.57
C LEU A 80 -0.43 8.07 1.55
N GLY A 81 -0.85 6.99 2.22
CA GLY A 81 0.05 6.24 3.12
C GLY A 81 1.23 5.61 2.38
N LEU A 82 1.00 5.05 1.19
CA LEU A 82 2.06 4.56 0.30
C LEU A 82 2.98 5.70 -0.16
N TYR A 83 2.42 6.88 -0.46
CA TYR A 83 3.21 8.03 -0.85
C TYR A 83 4.16 8.47 0.27
N GLU A 84 3.73 8.48 1.53
CA GLU A 84 4.63 8.79 2.66
C GLU A 84 5.71 7.72 2.88
N CYS A 85 5.47 6.47 2.45
CA CYS A 85 6.47 5.41 2.47
C CYS A 85 7.55 5.53 1.37
N ARG A 86 7.48 6.53 0.49
CA ARG A 86 8.43 6.69 -0.63
C ARG A 86 9.83 7.13 -0.19
N ASP A 87 9.97 7.72 0.99
CA ASP A 87 11.24 8.31 1.44
C ASP A 87 12.17 7.26 2.07
N ASP A 88 13.43 7.26 1.65
CA ASP A 88 14.49 6.28 1.96
C ASP A 88 15.03 6.32 3.41
N GLY A 89 14.24 6.81 4.37
CA GLY A 89 14.74 7.26 5.67
C GLY A 89 14.66 6.27 6.83
N SER A 90 14.21 5.04 6.62
CA SER A 90 13.85 4.13 7.71
C SER A 90 14.53 2.77 7.56
N GLU A 91 15.14 2.25 8.64
CA GLU A 91 15.75 0.90 8.74
C GLU A 91 14.66 -0.19 8.74
N THR A 92 13.81 -0.21 7.71
CA THR A 92 12.58 -1.01 7.65
C THR A 92 12.63 -2.00 6.49
N LEU A 93 11.61 -2.86 6.40
CA LEU A 93 11.49 -3.80 5.29
C LEU A 93 11.44 -3.12 3.91
N LEU A 94 11.02 -1.85 3.84
CA LEU A 94 10.97 -1.09 2.59
C LEU A 94 12.35 -0.90 1.95
N GLU A 95 13.45 -0.91 2.72
CA GLU A 95 14.81 -0.85 2.17
C GLU A 95 15.15 -2.04 1.26
N TYR A 96 14.51 -3.19 1.50
CA TYR A 96 14.69 -4.39 0.69
C TYR A 96 13.84 -4.34 -0.60
N CYS A 97 12.88 -3.42 -0.68
CA CYS A 97 11.93 -3.30 -1.78
C CYS A 97 11.70 -1.80 -2.11
N PRO A 98 12.71 -1.09 -2.66
CA PRO A 98 12.67 0.36 -2.84
C PRO A 98 11.53 0.85 -3.76
N ASP A 99 11.11 0.02 -4.71
CA ASP A 99 10.03 0.36 -5.65
C ASP A 99 8.63 -0.06 -5.12
N TYR A 100 8.54 -0.73 -3.96
CA TYR A 100 7.31 -1.34 -3.46
C TYR A 100 6.14 -0.36 -3.36
N ALA A 101 6.38 0.81 -2.78
CA ALA A 101 5.33 1.79 -2.54
C ALA A 101 4.73 2.31 -3.86
N ALA A 102 5.57 2.60 -4.85
CA ALA A 102 5.14 3.08 -6.16
C ALA A 102 4.45 1.98 -6.98
N GLU A 103 4.97 0.75 -6.95
CA GLU A 103 4.37 -0.41 -7.62
C GLU A 103 2.96 -0.69 -7.07
N ARG A 104 2.83 -0.78 -5.73
CA ARG A 104 1.53 -1.00 -5.09
C ARG A 104 0.57 0.17 -5.29
N ALA A 105 1.06 1.41 -5.35
CA ALA A 105 0.21 2.55 -5.67
C ALA A 105 -0.36 2.46 -7.09
N SER A 106 0.46 2.02 -8.06
CA SER A 106 -0.01 1.75 -9.43
C SER A 106 -1.08 0.66 -9.42
N ASP A 107 -0.86 -0.46 -8.71
CA ASP A 107 -1.82 -1.55 -8.59
C ASP A 107 -3.17 -1.08 -8.00
N VAL A 108 -3.14 -0.20 -6.99
CA VAL A 108 -4.35 0.39 -6.37
C VAL A 108 -5.13 1.25 -7.37
N VAL A 109 -4.44 2.04 -8.19
CA VAL A 109 -5.08 2.86 -9.24
C VAL A 109 -5.77 1.97 -10.27
N ASP A 110 -5.07 0.95 -10.77
CA ASP A 110 -5.61 -0.02 -11.74
C ASP A 110 -6.80 -0.79 -11.17
N ASP A 111 -6.73 -1.22 -9.92
CA ASP A 111 -7.80 -1.91 -9.23
C ASP A 111 -9.02 -1.01 -9.02
N CYS A 112 -8.82 0.25 -8.67
CA CYS A 112 -9.92 1.21 -8.58
C CYS A 112 -10.62 1.41 -9.93
N ALA A 113 -9.85 1.52 -11.02
CA ALA A 113 -10.42 1.61 -12.37
C ALA A 113 -11.24 0.35 -12.72
N ARG A 114 -10.70 -0.85 -12.45
CA ARG A 114 -11.36 -2.14 -12.65
C ARG A 114 -12.65 -2.28 -11.84
N LEU A 115 -12.70 -1.70 -10.65
CA LEU A 115 -13.85 -1.74 -9.75
C LEU A 115 -14.87 -0.62 -9.98
N GLY A 116 -14.58 0.33 -10.88
CA GLY A 116 -15.42 1.52 -11.08
C GLY A 116 -15.44 2.45 -9.87
N VAL A 117 -14.33 2.49 -9.11
CA VAL A 117 -14.06 3.43 -8.03
C VAL A 117 -13.34 4.63 -8.64
N ALA A 118 -14.07 5.74 -8.82
CA ALA A 118 -13.53 6.94 -9.46
C ALA A 118 -12.67 7.74 -8.47
N LEU A 119 -11.34 7.65 -8.65
CA LEU A 119 -10.38 8.40 -7.84
C LEU A 119 -10.41 9.91 -8.18
N PRO A 120 -10.23 10.80 -7.19
CA PRO A 120 -10.14 12.24 -7.41
C PRO A 120 -8.74 12.61 -7.92
N THR A 121 -8.43 12.29 -9.18
CA THR A 121 -7.08 12.40 -9.75
C THR A 121 -6.47 13.80 -9.61
N ALA A 122 -7.23 14.87 -9.85
CA ALA A 122 -6.73 16.24 -9.70
C ALA A 122 -6.31 16.57 -8.25
N GLU A 123 -7.07 16.10 -7.24
CA GLU A 123 -6.70 16.27 -5.83
C GLU A 123 -5.45 15.44 -5.50
N LEU A 124 -5.38 14.21 -6.01
CA LEU A 124 -4.25 13.31 -5.80
C LEU A 124 -2.97 13.83 -6.48
N GLU A 125 -3.05 14.48 -7.64
CA GLU A 125 -1.90 15.14 -8.29
C GLU A 125 -1.33 16.28 -7.42
N ASP A 126 -2.18 17.03 -6.73
CA ASP A 126 -1.75 18.09 -5.80
C ASP A 126 -1.12 17.52 -4.52
N LEU A 127 -1.65 16.40 -4.01
CA LEU A 127 -1.19 15.78 -2.77
C LEU A 127 0.04 14.88 -2.94
N MET A 128 0.19 14.25 -4.11
CA MET A 128 1.27 13.31 -4.44
C MET A 128 2.01 13.77 -5.71
N PRO A 129 2.64 14.96 -5.68
CA PRO A 129 3.16 15.61 -6.89
C PRO A 129 4.18 14.76 -7.66
N ASP A 130 4.99 13.95 -6.97
CA ASP A 130 6.00 13.10 -7.61
C ASP A 130 5.38 11.90 -8.34
N TRP A 131 4.12 11.56 -8.03
CA TRP A 131 3.40 10.39 -8.56
C TRP A 131 2.27 10.75 -9.53
N GLY A 132 2.17 12.00 -9.98
CA GLY A 132 1.13 12.41 -10.96
C GLY A 132 1.13 11.60 -12.27
N GLY A 133 2.23 10.94 -12.61
CA GLY A 133 2.31 10.00 -13.74
C GLY A 133 1.56 8.69 -13.52
N LEU A 134 1.39 8.23 -12.27
CA LEU A 134 0.70 6.99 -11.90
C LEU A 134 -0.82 7.11 -12.00
N LEU A 135 -1.36 8.34 -12.03
CA LEU A 135 -2.79 8.63 -11.98
C LEU A 135 -3.46 8.70 -13.37
N ARG A 136 -2.76 8.32 -14.44
CA ARG A 136 -3.15 8.57 -15.84
C ARG A 136 -3.50 7.32 -16.62
#